data_AF-A0A285I344-F1
#
_entry.id   AF-A0A285I344-F1
#
_cell.length_a   1.000
_cell.length_b   1.000
_cell.length_c   1.000
_cell.angle_alpha   90.00
_cell.angle_beta   90.00
_cell.angle_gamma   90.00
#
_symmetry.space_group_name_H-M   'P 1'
#
loop_
_entity.id
_entity.type
_entity.pdbx_description
1 polymer ?
#
loop_
_entity_poly.entity_id
_entity_poly.type
_entity_poly.pdbx_seq_one_letter_code
_entity_poly.pdbx_strand_id
1 'polypeptide(L)'
;MLFFQKNKLPTDKQILEYIYKKYYGEFSSHSKENKIRESKIYVPIDIEEVANHFKVDNDIIFGRLYYHLENKYGYVNKNDSIVHFFAKDVGEDRHCINFPYIASILANLRYQDKKFKITQVLSIAALIISIISTIISSTN
;
A
#
# COMPACT_ATOMS: atom_id res chain seq x y z
N MET A 1 -25.25 21.81 -4.64
CA MET A 1 -25.47 20.80 -3.58
C MET A 1 -24.61 19.59 -3.92
N LEU A 2 -23.45 19.45 -3.27
CA LEU A 2 -22.45 18.41 -3.55
C LEU A 2 -22.93 17.07 -2.98
N PHE A 3 -23.09 16.07 -3.84
CA PHE A 3 -23.27 14.67 -3.43
C PHE A 3 -21.95 14.13 -2.86
N PHE A 4 -21.79 14.14 -1.54
CA PHE A 4 -20.74 13.37 -0.87
C PHE A 4 -21.12 11.88 -0.91
N GLN A 5 -20.47 11.11 -1.78
CA GLN A 5 -20.71 9.68 -1.91
C GLN A 5 -20.18 8.93 -0.67
N LYS A 6 -21.11 8.36 0.08
CA LYS A 6 -20.89 7.51 1.27
C LYS A 6 -20.42 6.13 0.80
N ASN A 7 -19.10 5.99 0.58
CA ASN A 7 -18.26 4.78 0.61
C ASN A 7 -16.98 5.05 -0.19
N LYS A 8 -16.02 5.78 0.41
CA LYS A 8 -14.74 6.07 -0.24
C LYS A 8 -13.91 4.78 -0.26
N LEU A 9 -13.64 4.25 -1.46
CA LEU A 9 -12.77 3.10 -1.63
C LEU A 9 -11.40 3.39 -1.01
N PRO A 10 -10.86 2.47 -0.17
CA PRO A 10 -9.54 2.65 0.39
C PRO A 10 -8.47 2.60 -0.70
N THR A 11 -7.45 3.43 -0.57
CA THR A 11 -6.28 3.35 -1.44
C THR A 11 -5.40 2.17 -1.05
N ASP A 12 -4.56 1.70 -1.97
CA ASP A 12 -3.61 0.61 -1.68
C ASP A 12 -2.72 0.97 -0.47
N LYS A 13 -2.30 2.23 -0.36
CA LYS A 13 -1.56 2.71 0.83
C LYS A 13 -2.33 2.49 2.12
N GLN A 14 -3.63 2.81 2.15
CA GLN A 14 -4.46 2.65 3.34
C GLN A 14 -4.62 1.18 3.71
N ILE A 15 -4.92 0.32 2.72
CA ILE A 15 -5.06 -1.13 2.93
C ILE A 15 -3.76 -1.71 3.49
N LEU A 16 -2.63 -1.45 2.84
CA LEU A 16 -1.33 -1.96 3.26
C LEU A 16 -0.91 -1.42 4.62
N GLU A 17 -1.21 -0.15 4.91
CA GLU A 17 -0.87 0.46 6.20
C GLU A 17 -1.70 -0.15 7.35
N TYR A 18 -2.97 -0.46 7.09
CA TYR A 18 -3.81 -1.17 8.05
C TYR A 18 -3.30 -2.59 8.30
N ILE A 19 -3.08 -3.37 7.24
CA ILE A 19 -2.53 -4.74 7.34
C ILE A 19 -1.20 -4.73 8.10
N TYR A 20 -0.28 -3.83 7.73
CA TYR A 20 1.01 -3.73 8.41
C TYR A 20 0.83 -3.49 9.90
N LYS A 21 0.00 -2.52 10.31
CA LYS A 21 -0.21 -2.22 11.74
C LYS A 21 -0.89 -3.37 12.49
N LYS A 22 -1.91 -3.99 11.89
CA LYS A 22 -2.71 -5.05 12.50
C LYS A 22 -1.88 -6.32 12.75
N TYR A 23 -1.09 -6.73 11.75
CA TYR A 23 -0.39 -8.03 11.76
C TYR A 23 1.10 -7.94 12.11
N TYR A 24 1.63 -6.74 12.39
CA TYR A 24 3.05 -6.57 12.79
C TYR A 24 3.41 -7.41 14.02
N GLY A 25 2.50 -7.47 15.00
CA GLY A 25 2.70 -8.25 16.22
C GLY A 25 2.93 -9.72 15.91
N GLU A 26 2.06 -10.31 15.09
CA GLU A 26 2.12 -11.70 14.66
C GLU A 26 3.38 -12.02 13.86
N PHE A 27 3.75 -11.16 12.91
CA PHE A 27 5.01 -11.29 12.18
C PHE A 27 6.21 -11.27 13.14
N SER A 28 6.21 -10.33 14.10
CA SER A 28 7.31 -10.15 15.04
C SER A 28 7.44 -11.28 16.06
N SER A 29 6.34 -11.92 16.47
CA SER A 29 6.34 -13.05 17.41
C SER A 29 6.83 -14.34 16.76
N HIS A 30 6.30 -14.69 15.59
CA HIS A 30 6.78 -15.83 14.78
C HIS A 30 8.26 -15.69 14.43
N SER A 31 8.75 -14.44 14.36
CA SER A 31 10.17 -14.18 14.14
C SER A 31 11.10 -14.74 15.23
N LYS A 32 10.61 -14.85 16.47
CA LYS A 32 11.41 -15.23 17.64
C LYS A 32 11.43 -16.74 17.90
N GLU A 33 10.37 -17.45 17.54
CA GLU A 33 10.18 -18.86 17.94
C GLU A 33 10.74 -19.89 16.93
N ASN A 34 10.77 -19.59 15.62
CA ASN A 34 11.22 -20.56 14.59
C ASN A 34 12.32 -20.00 13.67
N LYS A 35 13.47 -20.68 13.59
CA LYS A 35 14.70 -20.19 12.89
C LYS A 35 14.78 -20.51 11.39
N ILE A 36 13.85 -21.26 10.81
CA ILE A 36 13.88 -21.64 9.38
C ILE A 36 13.26 -20.50 8.55
N ARG A 37 14.03 -19.97 7.59
CA ARG A 37 13.84 -18.60 7.05
C ARG A 37 12.94 -18.51 5.81
N GLU A 38 12.69 -19.59 5.08
CA GLU A 38 12.12 -19.49 3.72
C GLU A 38 10.58 -19.40 3.66
N SER A 39 9.84 -20.04 4.57
CA SER A 39 8.37 -19.91 4.67
C SER A 39 7.91 -18.77 5.60
N LYS A 40 8.85 -18.10 6.28
CA LYS A 40 8.63 -17.20 7.43
C LYS A 40 8.19 -15.78 7.09
N ILE A 41 8.25 -15.41 5.80
CA ILE A 41 7.95 -14.04 5.34
C ILE A 41 6.46 -13.85 5.03
N TYR A 42 5.72 -14.94 4.88
CA TYR A 42 4.29 -14.92 4.59
C TYR A 42 3.49 -14.95 5.89
N VAL A 43 2.59 -14.00 6.02
CA VAL A 43 1.71 -13.87 7.20
C VAL A 43 0.27 -14.03 6.72
N PRO A 44 -0.50 -14.98 7.28
CA PRO A 44 -1.92 -15.09 6.97
C PRO A 44 -2.65 -13.83 7.42
N ILE A 45 -3.55 -13.33 6.58
CA ILE A 45 -4.37 -12.16 6.91
C ILE A 45 -5.85 -12.49 6.78
N ASP A 46 -6.62 -11.97 7.73
CA ASP A 46 -8.07 -11.99 7.67
C ASP A 46 -8.57 -10.87 6.75
N ILE A 47 -9.05 -11.27 5.57
CA ILE A 47 -9.62 -10.37 4.56
C ILE A 47 -10.91 -9.72 5.04
N GLU A 48 -11.72 -10.45 5.80
CA GLU A 48 -13.00 -9.96 6.33
C GLU A 48 -12.74 -8.87 7.38
N GLU A 49 -11.76 -9.07 8.26
CA GLU A 49 -11.34 -8.04 9.22
C GLU A 49 -10.85 -6.75 8.53
N VAL A 50 -10.11 -6.88 7.43
CA VAL A 50 -9.64 -5.72 6.66
C VAL A 50 -10.81 -5.02 5.95
N ALA A 51 -11.73 -5.78 5.35
CA ALA A 51 -12.90 -5.25 4.67
C ALA A 51 -13.86 -4.53 5.63
N ASN A 52 -14.08 -5.12 6.82
CA ASN A 52 -14.88 -4.54 7.89
C ASN A 52 -14.31 -3.19 8.37
N HIS A 53 -12.98 -3.09 8.51
CA HIS A 53 -12.33 -1.83 8.86
C HIS A 53 -12.66 -0.71 7.86
N PHE A 54 -12.66 -1.02 6.55
CA PHE A 54 -12.93 -0.05 5.50
C PHE A 54 -14.40 0.07 5.09
N LYS A 55 -15.29 -0.77 5.66
CA LYS A 55 -16.72 -0.84 5.32
C LYS A 55 -16.93 -1.08 3.82
N VAL A 56 -16.15 -1.99 3.25
CA VAL A 56 -16.25 -2.44 1.86
C VAL A 56 -16.49 -3.94 1.83
N ASP A 57 -16.90 -4.45 0.68
CA ASP A 57 -17.06 -5.89 0.45
C ASP A 57 -15.70 -6.62 0.53
N ASN A 58 -15.72 -7.86 1.04
CA ASN A 58 -14.54 -8.72 1.14
C ASN A 58 -13.86 -8.92 -0.21
N ASP A 59 -14.65 -9.07 -1.28
CA ASP A 59 -14.16 -9.27 -2.64
C ASP A 59 -13.40 -8.05 -3.18
N ILE A 60 -13.69 -6.85 -2.67
CA ILE A 60 -12.94 -5.64 -3.02
C ILE A 60 -11.53 -5.69 -2.45
N ILE A 61 -11.38 -6.14 -1.19
CA ILE A 61 -10.06 -6.28 -0.56
C ILE A 61 -9.30 -7.44 -1.20
N PHE A 62 -9.94 -8.61 -1.32
CA PHE A 62 -9.33 -9.77 -1.98
C PHE A 62 -8.90 -9.42 -3.40
N GLY A 63 -9.79 -8.82 -4.20
CA GLY A 63 -9.49 -8.46 -5.58
C GLY A 63 -8.35 -7.45 -5.70
N ARG A 64 -8.25 -6.47 -4.80
CA ARG A 64 -7.10 -5.54 -4.78
C ARG A 64 -5.80 -6.24 -4.45
N LEU A 65 -5.78 -7.15 -3.48
CA LEU A 65 -4.57 -7.85 -3.07
C LEU A 65 -4.15 -8.89 -4.13
N TYR A 66 -5.09 -9.70 -4.61
CA TYR A 66 -4.83 -10.84 -5.48
C TYR A 66 -4.74 -10.49 -6.97
N TYR A 67 -5.60 -9.62 -7.49
CA TYR A 67 -5.58 -9.31 -8.93
C TYR A 67 -4.70 -8.11 -9.26
N HIS A 68 -4.66 -7.10 -8.39
CA HIS A 68 -3.91 -5.87 -8.68
C HIS A 68 -2.51 -5.87 -8.05
N LEU A 69 -2.42 -6.02 -6.73
CA LEU A 69 -1.14 -5.87 -6.02
C LEU A 69 -0.21 -7.06 -6.22
N GLU A 70 -0.73 -8.29 -6.22
CA GLU A 70 0.06 -9.48 -6.58
C GLU A 70 0.57 -9.41 -8.02
N ASN A 71 -0.27 -9.03 -8.99
CA ASN A 71 0.18 -8.85 -10.37
C ASN A 71 1.28 -7.77 -10.50
N LYS A 72 1.18 -6.71 -9.69
CA LYS A 72 2.10 -5.56 -9.74
C LYS A 72 3.42 -5.80 -9.00
N TYR A 73 3.38 -6.52 -7.88
CA TYR A 73 4.51 -6.67 -6.97
C TYR A 73 5.04 -8.10 -6.87
N GLY A 74 4.26 -9.12 -7.21
CA GLY A 74 4.77 -10.48 -7.38
C GLY A 74 5.80 -10.56 -8.51
N TYR A 75 6.82 -11.40 -8.35
CA TYR A 75 7.88 -11.52 -9.35
C TYR A 75 8.51 -12.92 -9.37
N VAL A 76 9.16 -13.25 -10.48
CA VAL A 76 9.97 -14.46 -10.61
C VAL A 76 11.43 -14.10 -10.31
N ASN A 77 12.04 -14.81 -9.36
CA ASN A 77 13.43 -14.60 -9.00
C ASN A 77 14.38 -15.28 -10.02
N LYS A 78 15.69 -15.02 -9.93
CA LYS A 78 16.70 -15.56 -10.86
C LYS A 78 16.78 -17.09 -10.93
N ASN A 79 16.23 -17.78 -9.94
CA ASN A 79 16.17 -19.24 -9.85
C ASN A 79 14.82 -19.80 -10.33
N ASP A 80 14.06 -19.02 -11.10
CA ASP A 80 12.70 -19.34 -11.56
C ASP A 80 11.66 -19.57 -10.44
N SER A 81 12.01 -19.25 -9.18
CA SER A 81 11.06 -19.30 -8.06
C SER A 81 10.13 -18.10 -8.09
N ILE A 82 8.83 -18.34 -7.92
CA ILE A 82 7.84 -17.27 -7.81
C ILE A 82 7.87 -16.72 -6.39
N VAL A 83 8.08 -15.41 -6.26
CA VAL A 83 7.95 -14.67 -5.01
C VAL A 83 6.63 -13.91 -5.07
N HIS A 84 5.65 -14.43 -4.34
CA HIS A 84 4.35 -13.79 -4.22
C HIS A 84 4.44 -12.59 -3.28
N PHE A 85 3.73 -11.53 -3.65
CA PHE A 85 3.35 -10.47 -2.73
C PHE A 85 2.16 -10.91 -1.88
N PHE A 86 1.11 -11.45 -2.52
CA PHE A 86 -0.06 -12.04 -1.89
C PHE A 86 -0.37 -13.39 -2.53
N ALA A 87 -0.35 -14.44 -1.72
CA ALA A 87 -0.64 -15.80 -2.12
C ALA A 87 -1.98 -16.24 -1.54
N LYS A 88 -2.79 -16.91 -2.36
CA LYS A 88 -4.08 -17.45 -1.91
C LYS A 88 -3.88 -18.55 -0.86
N ASP A 89 -2.90 -19.41 -1.06
CA ASP A 89 -2.58 -20.54 -0.20
C ASP A 89 -1.05 -20.66 -0.07
N VAL A 90 -0.55 -20.83 1.16
CA VAL A 90 0.87 -21.10 1.47
C VAL A 90 0.92 -22.22 2.51
N GLY A 91 1.23 -23.44 2.08
CA GLY A 91 1.11 -24.60 2.95
C GLY A 91 -0.35 -24.84 3.35
N GLU A 92 -0.63 -24.79 4.65
CA GLU A 92 -1.99 -24.92 5.21
C GLU A 92 -2.70 -23.57 5.39
N ASP A 93 -1.94 -22.46 5.34
CA ASP A 93 -2.45 -21.12 5.58
C ASP A 93 -3.07 -20.52 4.31
N ARG A 94 -4.16 -19.78 4.51
CA ARG A 94 -4.87 -19.06 3.45
C ARG A 94 -4.64 -17.56 3.55
N HIS A 95 -4.71 -16.90 2.39
CA HIS A 95 -4.60 -15.45 2.24
C HIS A 95 -3.32 -14.91 2.90
N CYS A 96 -2.18 -15.36 2.40
CA CYS A 96 -0.89 -15.01 3.00
C CYS A 96 -0.23 -13.86 2.24
N ILE A 97 0.32 -12.90 2.98
CA ILE A 97 0.98 -11.74 2.42
C ILE A 97 2.47 -11.70 2.81
N ASN A 98 3.32 -11.33 1.86
CA ASN A 98 4.75 -11.17 2.09
C ASN A 98 5.00 -9.89 2.91
N PHE A 99 5.09 -10.06 4.22
CA PHE A 99 5.05 -8.97 5.19
C PHE A 99 6.27 -8.04 5.12
N PRO A 100 7.52 -8.53 4.97
CA PRO A 100 8.66 -7.66 4.69
C PRO A 100 8.46 -6.79 3.45
N TYR A 101 7.83 -7.34 2.40
CA TYR A 101 7.63 -6.60 1.17
C TYR A 101 6.59 -5.48 1.32
N ILE A 102 5.55 -5.68 2.14
CA ILE A 102 4.62 -4.60 2.51
C ILE A 102 5.39 -3.39 3.05
N ALA A 103 6.38 -3.60 3.93
CA ALA A 103 7.15 -2.50 4.52
C ALA A 103 7.87 -1.67 3.45
N SER A 104 8.50 -2.33 2.47
CA SER A 104 9.17 -1.67 1.34
C SER A 104 8.18 -0.92 0.44
N ILE A 105 7.04 -1.54 0.11
CA ILE A 105 6.00 -0.92 -0.72
C ILE A 105 5.39 0.29 0.00
N LEU A 106 5.08 0.17 1.29
CA LEU A 106 4.56 1.27 2.10
C LEU A 106 5.53 2.44 2.22
N ALA A 107 6.83 2.17 2.40
CA ALA A 107 7.85 3.22 2.43
C ALA A 107 7.86 4.01 1.12
N ASN A 108 7.80 3.31 -0.02
CA ASN A 108 7.71 3.94 -1.34
C ASN A 108 6.41 4.74 -1.53
N LEU A 109 5.25 4.17 -1.18
CA LEU A 109 3.96 4.87 -1.28
C LEU A 109 3.92 6.14 -0.41
N ARG A 110 4.45 6.08 0.82
CA ARG A 110 4.57 7.24 1.71
C ARG A 110 5.52 8.29 1.14
N TYR A 111 6.63 7.87 0.54
CA TYR A 111 7.58 8.77 -0.10
C TYR A 111 6.96 9.47 -1.32
N GLN A 112 6.25 8.74 -2.18
CA GLN A 112 5.56 9.29 -3.35
C GLN A 112 4.49 10.31 -2.95
N ASP A 113 3.65 9.99 -1.96
CA ASP A 113 2.66 10.92 -1.43
C ASP A 113 3.29 12.22 -0.91
N LYS A 114 4.41 12.10 -0.17
CA LYS A 114 5.12 13.26 0.35
C LYS A 114 5.72 14.10 -0.78
N LYS A 115 6.39 13.45 -1.74
CA LYS A 115 6.99 14.11 -2.89
C LYS A 115 5.94 14.84 -3.73
N PHE A 116 4.82 14.19 -4.02
CA PHE A 116 3.72 14.77 -4.77
C PHE A 116 3.17 16.03 -4.11
N LYS A 117 2.92 16.00 -2.80
CA LYS A 117 2.47 17.18 -2.03
C LYS A 117 3.48 18.32 -2.08
N ILE A 118 4.77 18.04 -1.91
CA ILE A 118 5.82 19.05 -1.98
C ILE A 118 5.88 19.67 -3.38
N THR A 119 5.84 18.85 -4.44
CA THR A 119 5.85 19.33 -5.82
C THR A 119 4.65 20.22 -6.10
N GLN A 120 3.44 19.84 -5.65
CA GLN A 120 2.26 20.68 -5.81
C GLN A 120 2.40 22.05 -5.13
N VAL A 121 2.91 22.08 -3.90
CA VAL A 121 3.14 23.35 -3.18
C VAL A 121 4.16 24.22 -3.91
N LEU A 122 5.27 23.64 -4.38
CA LEU A 122 6.28 24.37 -5.14
C LEU A 122 5.73 24.90 -6.47
N SER A 123 4.93 24.10 -7.19
CA SER A 123 4.29 24.52 -8.44
C SER A 123 3.31 25.68 -8.22
N ILE A 124 2.50 25.61 -7.16
CA ILE A 124 1.58 26.70 -6.79
C ILE A 124 2.36 27.97 -6.42
N ALA A 125 3.43 27.84 -5.63
CA ALA A 125 4.28 28.98 -5.26
C ALA A 125 4.95 29.62 -6.49
N ALA A 126 5.48 28.81 -7.41
CA ALA A 126 6.07 29.29 -8.65
C ALA A 126 5.06 30.03 -9.54
N LEU A 127 3.83 29.51 -9.62
CA LEU A 127 2.74 30.15 -10.36
C LEU A 127 2.39 31.52 -9.76
N ILE A 128 2.30 31.62 -8.43
CA ILE A 128 2.06 32.90 -7.73
C ILE A 128 3.18 33.90 -8.01
N ILE A 129 4.45 33.48 -7.89
CA ILE A 129 5.61 34.33 -8.17
C ILE A 129 5.59 34.81 -9.63
N SER A 130 5.26 33.92 -10.57
CA SER A 130 5.14 34.26 -11.99
C SER A 130 4.07 35.33 -12.22
N ILE A 131 2.89 35.18 -11.64
CA ILE A 131 1.79 36.15 -11.79
C ILE A 131 2.21 37.52 -11.23
N ILE A 132 2.79 37.56 -10.02
CA ILE A 132 3.26 38.81 -9.40
C ILE A 132 4.33 39.48 -10.27
N SER A 133 5.30 38.70 -10.78
CA SER A 133 6.36 39.19 -11.66
C SER A 133 5.79 39.82 -12.94
N THR A 134 4.83 39.16 -13.58
CA THR A 134 4.17 39.69 -14.77
C THR A 134 3.40 40.98 -14.49
N ILE A 135 2.71 41.07 -13.35
CA ILE A 135 1.99 42.30 -12.96
C ILE A 135 2.98 43.45 -12.78
N ILE A 136 4.05 43.25 -11.98
CA ILE A 136 5.08 44.27 -11.75
C ILE A 136 5.74 44.70 -13.07
N SER A 137 6.05 43.75 -13.94
CA SER A 137 6.66 44.01 -15.24
C SER A 137 5.73 44.76 -16.20
N SER A 138 4.40 44.67 -16.03
CA SER A 138 3.42 45.37 -16.86
C SER A 138 3.13 46.80 -16.38
N THR A 139 3.45 47.10 -15.12
CA THR A 139 3.23 48.42 -14.50
C THR A 139 4.44 49.35 -14.57
N ASN A 140 5.62 48.82 -14.92
CA ASN A 140 6.86 49.58 -15.20
C ASN A 140 7.06 49.72 -16.71
#